data_AF-X1E2M5-F1
#
_entry.id   AF-X1E2M5-F1
#
_cell.length_a   1.000
_cell.length_b   1.000
_cell.length_c   1.000
_cell.angle_alpha   90.00
_cell.angle_beta   90.00
_cell.angle_gamma   90.00
#
_symmetry.space_group_name_H-M   'P 1'
#
loop_
_entity.id
_entity.type
_entity.pdbx_description
1 polymer ?
#
loop_
_entity_poly.entity_id
_entity_poly.type
_entity_poly.pdbx_seq_one_letter_code
_entity_poly.pdbx_strand_id
1 'polypeptide(L)' 'ARALIDDGKGMDEKTLKDVLDPFFTTKNTRKVGLGLSLLAQSAEESGGSIKIESKTGQG' A
#
# COMPACT_ATOMS: atom_id res chain seq x y z
N ALA A 1 17.53 4.27 3.67
CA ALA A 1 16.14 4.05 3.20
C ALA A 1 16.20 3.36 1.84
N ARG A 2 15.37 2.35 1.60
CA ARG A 2 15.30 1.62 0.33
C ARG A 2 13.90 1.83 -0.25
N ALA A 3 13.81 2.11 -1.55
CA ALA A 3 12.55 2.31 -2.25
C ALA A 3 12.26 1.13 -3.18
N LEU A 4 10.99 0.80 -3.33
CA LEU A 4 10.47 -0.10 -4.35
C LEU A 4 9.62 0.72 -5.30
N ILE A 5 9.86 0.58 -6.59
CA ILE A 5 9.19 1.34 -7.65
C ILE A 5 8.66 0.33 -8.66
N ASP A 6 7.39 0.48 -9.02
CA ASP A 6 6.75 -0.24 -10.11
C ASP A 6 6.21 0.75 -11.15
N ASP A 7 5.88 0.25 -12.33
CA ASP A 7 5.30 0.97 -13.47
C ASP A 7 3.83 0.58 -13.71
N GLY A 8 3.14 0.16 -12.65
CA GLY A 8 1.77 -0.30 -12.71
C GLY A 8 0.75 0.82 -12.88
N LYS A 9 -0.53 0.47 -12.68
CA LYS A 9 -1.64 1.43 -12.81
C LYS A 9 -1.65 2.54 -11.76
N GLY A 10 -0.83 2.41 -10.71
CA GLY A 10 -0.83 3.27 -9.53
C GLY A 10 -2.17 3.38 -8.80
N MET A 11 -2.25 4.37 -7.92
CA MET A 11 -3.40 4.64 -7.04
C MET A 11 -3.89 6.08 -7.22
N ASP A 12 -5.20 6.26 -7.09
CA ASP A 12 -5.79 7.59 -6.91
C ASP A 12 -5.67 8.03 -5.44
N GLU A 13 -5.96 9.31 -5.16
CA GLU A 13 -5.83 9.87 -3.81
C GLU A 13 -6.71 9.16 -2.77
N LYS A 14 -7.87 8.64 -3.19
CA LYS A 14 -8.78 7.93 -2.29
C LYS A 14 -8.20 6.57 -1.91
N THR A 15 -7.79 5.80 -2.92
CA THR A 15 -7.14 4.51 -2.75
C THR A 15 -5.88 4.65 -1.90
N LEU A 16 -5.07 5.69 -2.12
CA LEU A 16 -3.84 5.92 -1.35
C LEU A 16 -4.11 6.20 0.14
N LYS A 17 -5.23 6.86 0.47
CA LYS A 17 -5.64 7.08 1.88
C LYS A 17 -6.10 5.79 2.56
N ASP A 18 -6.73 4.90 1.81
CA ASP A 18 -7.32 3.67 2.33
C ASP A 18 -6.36 2.46 2.23
N VAL A 19 -5.21 2.60 1.55
CA VAL A 19 -4.33 1.46 1.17
C VAL A 19 -3.75 0.68 2.36
N LEU A 20 -3.71 1.29 3.53
CA LEU A 20 -3.24 0.65 4.77
C LEU A 20 -4.38 0.06 5.61
N ASP A 21 -5.64 0.22 5.22
CA ASP A 21 -6.77 -0.45 5.87
C ASP A 21 -6.70 -1.96 5.57
N PRO A 22 -6.62 -2.83 6.60
CA PRO A 22 -6.52 -4.28 6.44
C PRO A 22 -7.67 -4.91 5.63
N PHE A 23 -8.82 -4.25 5.56
CA PHE A 23 -10.01 -4.73 4.86
C PHE A 23 -10.24 -4.06 3.50
N PHE A 24 -9.46 -3.03 3.15
CA PHE A 24 -9.57 -2.37 1.86
C PHE A 24 -8.82 -3.12 0.75
N THR A 25 -9.47 -3.38 -0.38
CA THR A 25 -8.82 -3.97 -1.56
C THR A 25 -9.56 -3.59 -2.84
N THR A 26 -8.81 -3.33 -3.91
CA THR A 26 -9.36 -3.14 -5.27
C THR A 26 -9.38 -4.44 -6.09
N LYS A 27 -8.91 -5.55 -5.51
CA LYS A 27 -8.84 -6.86 -6.17
C LYS A 27 -10.09 -7.67 -5.81
N ASN A 28 -10.87 -8.04 -6.81
CA ASN A 28 -12.10 -8.83 -6.60
C ASN A 28 -11.85 -10.30 -6.23
N THR A 29 -10.63 -10.79 -6.38
CA THR A 29 -10.26 -12.18 -6.05
C THR A 29 -10.07 -12.44 -4.56
N ARG A 30 -9.87 -11.39 -3.76
CA ARG A 30 -9.72 -11.47 -2.30
C ARG A 30 -10.61 -10.44 -1.64
N LYS A 31 -11.20 -10.77 -0.49
CA LYS A 31 -12.10 -9.87 0.23
C LYS A 31 -11.38 -8.91 1.20
N VAL A 32 -10.08 -9.10 1.40
CA VAL A 32 -9.27 -8.33 2.37
C VAL A 32 -7.91 -7.96 1.78
N GLY A 33 -7.34 -6.87 2.27
CA GLY A 33 -6.11 -6.23 1.77
C GLY A 33 -4.95 -6.23 2.77
N LEU A 34 -4.73 -7.36 3.45
CA LEU A 34 -3.79 -7.44 4.57
C LEU A 34 -2.30 -7.18 4.23
N GLY A 35 -1.92 -7.16 2.96
CA GLY A 35 -0.50 -7.14 2.57
C GLY A 35 0.22 -5.87 3.04
N LEU A 36 -0.30 -4.69 2.69
CA LEU A 36 0.34 -3.42 3.03
C LEU A 36 0.15 -3.04 4.50
N SER A 37 -1.00 -3.38 5.10
CA SER A 37 -1.26 -3.16 6.52
C SER A 37 -0.28 -3.95 7.40
N LEU A 38 -0.05 -5.23 7.09
CA LEU A 38 0.91 -6.06 7.82
C LEU A 38 2.35 -5.60 7.59
N LEU A 39 2.69 -5.16 6.38
CA LEU A 39 4.03 -4.62 6.10
C LEU A 39 4.28 -3.35 6.93
N ALA A 40 3.32 -2.44 7.01
CA ALA A 40 3.40 -1.23 7.83
C ALA A 40 3.58 -1.56 9.31
N GLN A 41 2.77 -2.48 9.84
CA GLN A 41 2.91 -2.95 11.23
C GLN A 41 4.29 -3.55 11.50
N SER A 42 4.79 -4.44 10.62
CA SER A 42 6.11 -5.05 10.78
C SER A 42 7.24 -4.01 10.74
N ALA A 43 7.10 -2.96 9.91
CA ALA A 43 8.05 -1.87 9.88
C ALA A 43 8.05 -1.09 11.21
N GLU A 44 6.88 -0.75 11.75
CA GLU A 44 6.74 -0.08 13.05
C GLU A 44 7.30 -0.91 14.21
N GLU A 45 6.98 -2.21 14.27
CA GLU A 45 7.51 -3.15 15.26
C GLU A 45 9.03 -3.27 15.21
N SER A 46 9.63 -3.03 14.04
CA SER A 46 11.07 -3.00 13.83
C SER A 46 11.70 -1.62 14.10
N GLY A 47 10.93 -0.64 14.58
CA GLY A 47 11.37 0.74 14.82
C GLY A 47 11.51 1.59 13.55
N GLY A 48 10.91 1.15 12.45
CA GLY A 48 10.88 1.84 11.16
C GLY A 48 9.51 2.42 10.80
N SER A 49 9.36 2.84 9.55
CA SER A 49 8.11 3.32 8.99
C SER A 49 8.06 3.09 7.47
N ILE A 50 6.87 3.21 6.90
CA ILE A 50 6.66 3.10 5.46
C ILE A 50 6.09 4.41 4.95
N LYS A 51 6.57 4.84 3.79
CA LYS A 51 6.00 5.92 2.99
C LYS A 51 5.59 5.36 1.64
N ILE A 52 4.36 5.62 1.23
CA ILE A 52 3.83 5.20 -0.06
C ILE A 52 3.53 6.46 -0.88
N GLU A 53 4.05 6.49 -2.10
CA GLU A 53 3.78 7.52 -3.10
C GLU A 53 3.34 6.78 -4.36
N SER A 54 2.24 7.21 -4.96
CA SER A 54 1.70 6.59 -6.16
C SER A 54 0.79 7.56 -6.88
N LYS A 55 0.75 7.44 -8.22
CA LYS A 55 -0.17 8.22 -9.05
C LYS A 55 -0.78 7.34 -10.13
N THR A 56 -2.06 7.56 -10.42
CA THR A 56 -2.76 6.85 -11.50
C THR A 56 -1.97 6.91 -12.82
N GLY A 57 -1.64 5.73 -13.35
CA GLY A 57 -0.90 5.53 -14.59
C GLY A 57 0.61 5.66 -14.50
N GLN A 58 1.21 5.80 -13.31
CA GLN A 58 2.66 5.99 -13.16
C GLN A 58 3.36 4.94 -12.29
N GLY A 59 2.61 4.11 -11.57
CA GLY A 59 3.10 3.38 -10.40
C GLY A 59 2.76 4.11 -9.11
#